data_AF-A0A5E4AU09-F1
#
_entry.id   AF-A0A5E4AU09-F1
#
_cell.length_a   1.000
_cell.length_b   1.000
_cell.length_c   1.000
_cell.angle_alpha   90.00
_cell.angle_beta   90.00
_cell.angle_gamma   90.00
#
_symmetry.space_group_name_H-M   'P 1'
#
loop_
_entity.id
_entity.type
_entity.pdbx_description
1 polymer ?
#
loop_
_entity_poly.entity_id
_entity_poly.type
_entity_poly.pdbx_seq_one_letter_code
_entity_poly.pdbx_strand_id
1 'polypeptide(L)'
;MQEVGVGLYPSMSLLNHSCDPNCSIVFNGPHLLLRAVRDIEVGEELTICYLDMLMTSEERRKQLRDQYCFECDCFRCETQDKDADMLTGDEQVWKEVQESLKKIEELKAHWKWEQVLAMCQAIISSNSERLPDINIYQLKVLDCAMDACINLGLLEEALFYGIRTMEPYRIFFPGSHPVRGVQVMKVGKLQLHQGMFPQAMKNLRLAFDIMRVTHGREHSLIEDLILLLEECDANIRAS
;
A
#
# COMPACT_ATOMS: atom_id res chain seq x y z
N MET A 1 2.95 -0.56 4.76
CA MET A 1 2.51 -0.91 6.14
C MET A 1 3.52 -1.91 6.67
N GLN A 2 3.99 -1.78 7.91
CA GLN A 2 5.05 -2.66 8.44
C GLN A 2 4.42 -3.88 9.11
N GLU A 3 4.92 -5.07 8.81
CA GLU A 3 4.55 -6.30 9.51
C GLU A 3 5.28 -6.36 10.86
N VAL A 4 4.54 -6.58 11.95
CA VAL A 4 5.08 -6.52 13.32
C VAL A 4 4.74 -7.75 14.18
N GLY A 5 3.93 -8.67 13.65
CA GLY A 5 3.53 -9.87 14.38
C GLY A 5 2.62 -10.79 13.56
N VAL A 6 2.35 -11.97 14.13
CA VAL A 6 1.43 -12.99 13.60
C VAL A 6 0.47 -13.40 14.71
N GLY A 7 -0.79 -13.68 14.36
CA GLY A 7 -1.83 -14.07 15.31
C GLY A 7 -2.92 -14.92 14.66
N LEU A 8 -3.65 -15.67 15.50
CA LEU A 8 -4.78 -16.49 15.07
C LEU A 8 -6.09 -15.80 15.46
N TYR A 9 -6.98 -15.60 14.49
CA TYR A 9 -8.29 -14.99 14.67
C TYR A 9 -9.37 -15.96 14.12
N PRO A 10 -9.75 -17.01 14.88
CA PRO A 10 -10.53 -18.13 14.34
C PRO A 10 -11.85 -17.72 13.65
N SER A 11 -12.57 -16.74 14.21
CA SER A 11 -13.81 -16.25 13.59
C SER A 11 -13.57 -15.54 12.26
N MET A 12 -12.42 -14.86 12.10
CA MET A 12 -12.06 -14.18 10.86
C MET A 12 -11.56 -15.15 9.78
N SER A 13 -11.08 -16.33 10.19
CA SER A 13 -10.68 -17.41 9.27
C SER A 13 -11.85 -18.05 8.51
N LEU A 14 -13.10 -17.65 8.78
CA LEU A 14 -14.28 -18.04 7.99
C LEU A 14 -14.37 -17.30 6.64
N LEU A 15 -13.75 -16.14 6.52
CA LEU A 15 -13.84 -15.30 5.32
C LEU A 15 -12.99 -15.90 4.20
N ASN A 16 -13.62 -16.26 3.08
CA ASN A 16 -12.91 -16.76 1.92
C ASN A 16 -12.13 -15.66 1.17
N HIS A 17 -11.24 -16.10 0.28
CA HIS A 17 -10.42 -15.22 -0.53
C HIS A 17 -11.17 -14.65 -1.75
N SER A 18 -10.94 -13.38 -2.06
CA SER A 18 -11.16 -12.83 -3.40
C SER A 18 -10.04 -11.85 -3.75
N CYS A 19 -9.57 -11.86 -5.01
CA CYS A 19 -8.65 -10.84 -5.53
C CYS A 19 -9.32 -9.46 -5.73
N ASP A 20 -10.65 -9.40 -5.67
CA ASP A 20 -11.47 -8.18 -5.65
C ASP A 20 -12.51 -8.31 -4.53
N PRO A 21 -12.10 -8.12 -3.27
CA PRO A 21 -12.92 -8.46 -2.11
C PRO A 21 -14.01 -7.42 -1.83
N ASN A 22 -15.05 -7.83 -1.09
CA ASN A 22 -16.08 -6.91 -0.60
C ASN A 22 -15.87 -6.46 0.86
N CYS A 23 -14.95 -7.09 1.58
CA CYS A 23 -14.50 -6.70 2.91
C CYS A 23 -12.99 -6.44 2.96
N SER A 24 -12.56 -5.74 4.00
CA SER A 24 -11.15 -5.54 4.32
C SER A 24 -10.91 -5.65 5.82
N ILE A 25 -9.70 -6.06 6.20
CA ILE A 25 -9.25 -6.11 7.59
C ILE A 25 -8.20 -5.03 7.83
N VAL A 26 -8.26 -4.42 9.01
CA VAL A 26 -7.21 -3.53 9.52
C VAL A 26 -6.88 -3.87 10.96
N PHE A 27 -5.67 -3.55 11.40
CA PHE A 27 -5.17 -3.83 12.74
C PHE A 27 -4.93 -2.54 13.52
N ASN A 28 -5.52 -2.43 14.71
CA ASN A 28 -5.19 -1.43 15.72
C ASN A 28 -4.47 -2.13 16.88
N GLY A 29 -3.13 -2.20 16.79
CA GLY A 29 -2.34 -3.11 17.61
C GLY A 29 -2.75 -4.57 17.34
N PRO A 30 -3.03 -5.40 18.37
CA PRO A 30 -3.53 -6.77 18.18
C PRO A 30 -5.05 -6.84 17.92
N HIS A 31 -5.76 -5.71 17.87
CA HIS A 31 -7.21 -5.71 17.61
C HIS A 31 -7.49 -5.66 16.10
N LEU A 32 -8.23 -6.63 15.59
CA LEU A 32 -8.61 -6.74 14.18
C LEU A 32 -10.02 -6.15 13.97
N LEU A 33 -10.14 -5.21 13.04
CA LEU A 33 -11.42 -4.66 12.58
C LEU A 33 -11.73 -5.18 11.18
N LEU A 34 -12.88 -5.83 11.01
CA LEU A 34 -13.43 -6.25 9.72
C LEU A 34 -14.47 -5.22 9.25
N ARG A 35 -14.36 -4.73 8.02
CA ARG A 35 -15.28 -3.72 7.47
C ARG A 35 -15.63 -4.04 6.01
N ALA A 36 -16.89 -3.78 5.64
CA ALA A 36 -17.29 -3.75 4.25
C ALA A 36 -16.63 -2.56 3.52
N VAL A 37 -16.18 -2.78 2.29
CA VAL A 37 -15.53 -1.75 1.45
C VAL A 37 -16.32 -1.42 0.18
N ARG A 38 -17.47 -2.06 0.00
CA ARG A 38 -18.49 -1.84 -1.04
C ARG A 38 -19.85 -2.26 -0.50
N ASP A 39 -20.91 -1.93 -1.22
CA ASP A 39 -22.25 -2.44 -0.91
C ASP A 39 -22.28 -3.97 -1.05
N ILE A 40 -23.03 -4.63 -0.16
CA ILE A 40 -23.13 -6.09 -0.05
C ILE A 40 -24.60 -6.47 0.05
N GLU A 41 -25.05 -7.38 -0.81
CA GLU A 41 -26.44 -7.85 -0.81
C GLU A 41 -26.69 -8.93 0.27
N VAL A 42 -27.95 -9.10 0.67
CA VAL A 42 -28.33 -10.16 1.62
C VAL A 42 -28.09 -11.53 0.99
N GLY A 43 -27.24 -12.33 1.63
CA GLY A 43 -26.84 -13.65 1.15
C GLY A 43 -25.58 -13.64 0.27
N GLU A 44 -25.02 -12.46 -0.05
CA GLU A 44 -23.70 -12.36 -0.67
C GLU A 44 -22.62 -12.80 0.31
N GLU A 45 -21.66 -13.58 -0.18
CA GLU A 45 -20.53 -14.06 0.61
C GLU A 45 -19.55 -12.94 0.95
N LEU A 46 -19.09 -12.89 2.21
CA LEU A 46 -18.08 -11.94 2.65
C LEU A 46 -16.68 -12.48 2.32
N THR A 47 -15.90 -11.71 1.57
CA THR A 47 -14.55 -12.09 1.13
C THR A 47 -13.52 -11.01 1.47
N ILE A 48 -12.28 -11.44 1.70
CA ILE A 48 -11.12 -10.55 1.90
C ILE A 48 -9.99 -10.96 0.94
N CYS A 49 -9.08 -10.03 0.63
CA CYS A 49 -7.85 -10.40 -0.06
C CYS A 49 -6.84 -10.93 0.97
N TYR A 50 -6.28 -12.11 0.72
CA TYR A 50 -5.26 -12.72 1.59
C TYR A 50 -3.85 -12.28 1.24
N LEU A 51 -3.69 -11.63 0.09
CA LEU A 51 -2.42 -11.39 -0.58
C LEU A 51 -2.16 -9.90 -0.69
N ASP A 52 -0.92 -9.55 -1.04
CA ASP A 52 -0.59 -8.21 -1.50
C ASP A 52 -1.29 -7.95 -2.85
N MET A 53 -1.75 -6.70 -3.05
CA MET A 53 -2.35 -6.26 -4.31
C MET A 53 -1.30 -6.04 -5.41
N LEU A 54 -0.03 -5.82 -5.03
CA LEU A 54 1.10 -5.66 -5.94
C LEU A 54 1.68 -7.03 -6.34
N MET A 55 0.82 -7.89 -6.88
CA MET A 55 1.15 -9.23 -7.36
C MET A 55 0.40 -9.53 -8.65
N THR A 56 1.11 -10.11 -9.62
CA THR A 56 0.53 -10.65 -10.86
C THR A 56 -0.34 -11.88 -10.58
N SER A 57 -1.20 -12.27 -11.53
CA SER A 57 -2.03 -13.46 -11.36
C SER A 57 -1.22 -14.74 -11.20
N GLU A 58 -0.04 -14.85 -11.80
CA GLU A 58 0.87 -15.98 -11.63
C GLU A 58 1.43 -16.06 -10.20
N GLU A 59 1.95 -14.94 -9.69
CA GLU A 59 2.44 -14.84 -8.31
C GLU A 59 1.32 -15.16 -7.30
N ARG A 60 0.11 -14.64 -7.53
CA ARG A 60 -1.07 -14.95 -6.69
C ARG A 60 -1.40 -16.44 -6.72
N ARG A 61 -1.50 -17.06 -7.90
CA ARG A 61 -1.78 -18.51 -8.01
C ARG A 61 -0.73 -19.35 -7.28
N LYS A 62 0.55 -19.00 -7.41
CA LYS A 62 1.63 -19.68 -6.71
C LYS A 62 1.42 -19.62 -5.19
N GLN A 63 1.22 -18.43 -4.62
CA GLN A 63 1.06 -18.29 -3.18
C GLN A 63 -0.24 -18.95 -2.66
N LEU A 64 -1.35 -18.84 -3.39
CA LEU A 64 -2.62 -19.48 -3.01
C LEU A 64 -2.52 -21.00 -3.00
N ARG A 65 -1.84 -21.60 -3.99
CA ARG A 65 -1.54 -23.04 -3.97
C ARG A 65 -0.65 -23.42 -2.80
N ASP A 66 0.50 -22.76 -2.68
CA ASP A 66 1.57 -23.16 -1.75
C ASP A 66 1.14 -22.99 -0.28
N GLN A 67 0.35 -21.96 0.03
CA GLN A 67 -0.03 -21.60 1.40
C GLN A 67 -1.47 -21.99 1.77
N TYR A 68 -2.40 -21.93 0.83
CA TYR A 68 -3.84 -22.11 1.09
C TYR A 68 -4.46 -23.32 0.37
N CYS A 69 -3.69 -24.03 -0.45
CA CYS A 69 -4.10 -25.27 -1.12
C CYS A 69 -5.35 -25.15 -2.01
N PHE A 70 -5.57 -24.01 -2.66
CA PHE A 70 -6.67 -23.84 -3.61
C PHE A 70 -6.27 -23.06 -4.88
N GLU A 71 -7.08 -23.18 -5.93
CA GLU A 71 -6.98 -22.42 -7.17
C GLU A 71 -8.05 -21.33 -7.19
N CYS A 72 -7.66 -20.09 -7.46
CA CYS A 72 -8.60 -18.98 -7.54
C CYS A 72 -9.19 -18.85 -8.96
N ASP A 73 -10.51 -18.89 -9.04
CA ASP A 73 -11.32 -18.80 -10.25
C ASP A 73 -11.99 -17.42 -10.44
N CYS A 74 -11.59 -16.41 -9.65
CA CYS A 74 -12.17 -15.08 -9.80
C CYS A 74 -11.82 -14.45 -11.16
N PHE A 75 -12.67 -13.52 -11.62
CA PHE A 75 -12.52 -12.83 -12.90
C PHE A 75 -11.12 -12.22 -13.11
N ARG A 76 -10.50 -11.64 -12.07
CA ARG A 76 -9.15 -11.08 -12.16
C ARG A 76 -8.08 -12.12 -12.47
N CYS A 77 -8.22 -13.33 -11.94
CA CYS A 77 -7.31 -14.44 -12.23
C CYS A 77 -7.59 -15.02 -13.62
N GLU A 78 -8.85 -15.18 -14.02
CA GLU A 78 -9.21 -15.68 -15.36
C GLU A 78 -8.72 -14.77 -16.48
N THR A 79 -8.79 -13.45 -16.27
CA THR A 79 -8.46 -12.44 -17.29
C THR A 79 -7.05 -11.86 -17.19
N GLN A 80 -6.26 -12.27 -16.18
CA GLN A 80 -4.94 -11.69 -15.90
C GLN A 80 -5.01 -10.16 -15.69
N ASP A 81 -6.08 -9.70 -15.03
CA ASP A 81 -6.37 -8.28 -14.84
C ASP A 81 -5.17 -7.52 -14.24
N LYS A 82 -4.67 -6.55 -15.03
CA LYS A 82 -3.53 -5.65 -14.76
C LYS A 82 -2.12 -6.26 -14.86
N ASP A 83 -1.98 -7.56 -15.14
CA ASP A 83 -0.66 -8.22 -15.18
C ASP A 83 0.29 -7.54 -16.19
N ALA A 84 -0.21 -7.20 -17.38
CA ALA A 84 0.59 -6.52 -18.41
C ALA A 84 1.09 -5.13 -17.97
N ASP A 85 0.26 -4.35 -17.29
CA ASP A 85 0.62 -3.02 -16.78
C ASP A 85 1.67 -3.12 -15.65
N MET A 86 1.49 -4.12 -14.77
CA MET A 86 2.38 -4.41 -13.65
C MET A 86 3.81 -4.77 -14.07
N LEU A 87 3.98 -5.35 -15.27
CA LEU A 87 5.26 -5.85 -15.79
C LEU A 87 5.83 -4.99 -16.93
N THR A 88 5.38 -3.74 -17.06
CA THR A 88 5.92 -2.79 -18.04
C THR A 88 7.40 -2.46 -17.76
N GLY A 89 8.14 -2.11 -18.81
CA GLY A 89 9.58 -1.85 -18.75
C GLY A 89 10.42 -3.04 -19.23
N ASP A 90 11.74 -2.88 -19.22
CA ASP A 90 12.66 -3.93 -19.64
C ASP A 90 12.61 -5.13 -18.68
N GLU A 91 12.41 -6.33 -19.23
CA GLU A 91 12.26 -7.58 -18.48
C GLU A 91 13.50 -7.96 -17.69
N GLN A 92 14.68 -7.77 -18.28
CA GLN A 92 15.94 -8.08 -17.60
C GLN A 92 16.10 -7.18 -16.39
N VAL A 93 15.80 -5.88 -16.54
CA VAL A 93 15.89 -4.91 -15.45
C VAL A 93 14.90 -5.24 -14.32
N TRP A 94 13.62 -5.49 -14.61
CA TRP A 94 12.66 -5.75 -13.53
C TRP A 94 12.86 -7.10 -12.84
N LYS A 95 13.42 -8.11 -13.53
CA LYS A 95 13.83 -9.38 -12.87
C LYS A 95 14.97 -9.18 -11.88
N GLU A 96 15.95 -8.34 -12.22
CA GLU A 96 17.05 -8.00 -11.30
C GLU A 96 16.54 -7.20 -10.08
N VAL A 97 15.59 -6.29 -10.31
CA VAL A 97 14.93 -5.54 -9.22
C VAL A 97 14.10 -6.47 -8.34
N GLN A 98 13.36 -7.42 -8.92
CA GLN A 98 12.60 -8.44 -8.18
C GLN A 98 13.52 -9.29 -7.28
N GLU A 99 14.70 -9.69 -7.76
CA GLU A 99 15.66 -10.44 -6.94
C GLU A 99 16.22 -9.56 -5.80
N SER A 100 16.55 -8.31 -6.11
CA SER A 100 17.05 -7.34 -5.12
C SER A 100 16.01 -7.04 -4.03
N LEU A 101 14.72 -7.02 -4.39
CA LEU A 101 13.62 -6.77 -3.47
C LEU A 101 13.56 -7.79 -2.33
N LYS A 102 13.90 -9.07 -2.56
CA LYS A 102 13.97 -10.07 -1.49
C LYS A 102 14.86 -9.60 -0.34
N LYS A 103 16.03 -9.02 -0.68
CA LYS A 103 16.96 -8.51 0.32
C LYS A 103 16.46 -7.21 0.95
N ILE A 104 15.87 -6.32 0.16
CA ILE A 104 15.30 -5.05 0.66
C ILE A 104 14.18 -5.32 1.67
N GLU A 105 13.27 -6.24 1.36
CA GLU A 105 12.15 -6.63 2.23
C GLU A 105 12.65 -7.32 3.51
N GLU A 106 13.69 -8.17 3.43
CA GLU A 106 14.35 -8.75 4.61
C GLU A 106 14.94 -7.65 5.52
N LEU A 107 15.63 -6.67 4.94
CA LEU A 107 16.21 -5.55 5.69
C LEU A 107 15.13 -4.66 6.32
N LYS A 108 14.05 -4.40 5.58
CA LYS A 108 12.86 -3.67 6.04
C LYS A 108 12.19 -4.39 7.22
N ALA A 109 12.03 -5.70 7.15
CA ALA A 109 11.48 -6.51 8.25
C ALA A 109 12.31 -6.39 9.54
N HIS A 110 13.62 -6.16 9.41
CA HIS A 110 14.56 -5.97 10.53
C HIS A 110 14.86 -4.49 10.83
N TRP A 111 14.07 -3.55 10.29
CA TRP A 111 14.16 -2.11 10.58
C TRP A 111 15.53 -1.49 10.24
N LYS A 112 16.25 -2.06 9.26
CA LYS A 112 17.59 -1.58 8.84
C LYS A 112 17.47 -0.49 7.77
N TRP A 113 16.88 0.65 8.14
CA TRP A 113 16.45 1.70 7.22
C TRP A 113 17.57 2.30 6.36
N GLU A 114 18.78 2.50 6.90
CA GLU A 114 19.91 3.01 6.14
C GLU A 114 20.30 2.07 4.98
N GLN A 115 20.28 0.76 5.23
CA GLN A 115 20.61 -0.25 4.22
C GLN A 115 19.49 -0.40 3.19
N VAL A 116 18.23 -0.34 3.64
CA VAL A 116 17.06 -0.30 2.75
C VAL A 116 17.18 0.88 1.79
N LEU A 117 17.41 2.09 2.31
CA LEU A 117 17.51 3.30 1.50
C LEU A 117 18.65 3.22 0.49
N ALA A 118 19.84 2.78 0.92
CA ALA A 118 21.00 2.65 0.04
C ALA A 118 20.73 1.69 -1.15
N MET A 119 20.10 0.54 -0.89
CA MET A 119 19.73 -0.41 -1.95
C MET A 119 18.65 0.17 -2.88
N CYS A 120 17.63 0.83 -2.34
CA CYS A 120 16.59 1.45 -3.16
C CYS A 120 17.16 2.58 -4.03
N GLN A 121 18.02 3.44 -3.50
CA GLN A 121 18.63 4.54 -4.25
C GLN A 121 19.52 4.01 -5.39
N ALA A 122 20.23 2.91 -5.19
CA ALA A 122 21.01 2.26 -6.25
C ALA A 122 20.14 1.84 -7.45
N ILE A 123 18.89 1.45 -7.21
CA ILE A 123 17.92 1.09 -8.25
C ILE A 123 17.27 2.35 -8.84
N ILE A 124 16.70 3.22 -8.01
CA ILE A 124 15.92 4.38 -8.43
C ILE A 124 16.77 5.40 -9.21
N SER A 125 18.02 5.59 -8.78
CA SER A 125 18.96 6.54 -9.36
C SER A 125 20.02 5.87 -10.24
N SER A 126 19.80 4.62 -10.65
CA SER A 126 20.72 3.91 -11.53
C SER A 126 20.99 4.70 -12.82
N ASN A 127 22.22 4.57 -13.32
CA ASN A 127 22.65 5.08 -14.62
C ASN A 127 22.17 4.19 -15.79
N SER A 128 21.64 3.00 -15.49
CA SER A 128 21.00 2.10 -16.46
C SER A 128 19.56 2.54 -16.78
N GLU A 129 18.91 1.80 -17.69
CA GLU A 129 17.51 2.02 -18.04
C GLU A 129 16.60 1.92 -16.81
N ARG A 130 15.74 2.92 -16.62
CA ARG A 130 14.85 3.03 -15.45
C ARG A 130 13.51 2.41 -15.76
N LEU A 131 12.99 1.62 -14.83
CA LEU A 131 11.64 1.08 -14.90
C LEU A 131 10.58 2.18 -14.70
N PRO A 132 9.42 2.09 -15.36
CA PRO A 132 8.31 2.98 -15.08
C PRO A 132 7.77 2.74 -13.66
N ASP A 133 7.27 3.79 -13.01
CA ASP A 133 6.78 3.70 -11.62
C ASP A 133 5.52 2.81 -11.46
N ILE A 134 4.86 2.47 -12.57
CA ILE A 134 3.73 1.52 -12.60
C ILE A 134 4.19 0.05 -12.58
N ASN A 135 5.46 -0.23 -12.89
CA ASN A 135 6.01 -1.57 -12.69
C ASN A 135 5.99 -1.91 -11.19
N ILE A 136 5.41 -3.05 -10.81
CA ILE A 136 5.16 -3.37 -9.39
C ILE A 136 6.44 -3.51 -8.57
N TYR A 137 7.54 -3.96 -9.18
CA TYR A 137 8.81 -4.10 -8.49
C TYR A 137 9.45 -2.73 -8.25
N GLN A 138 9.44 -1.84 -9.26
CA GLN A 138 9.84 -0.44 -9.09
C GLN A 138 8.97 0.27 -8.03
N LEU A 139 7.67 0.01 -8.03
CA LEU A 139 6.73 0.59 -7.07
C LEU A 139 7.02 0.14 -5.63
N LYS A 140 7.30 -1.15 -5.41
CA LYS A 140 7.72 -1.68 -4.10
C LYS A 140 9.04 -1.06 -3.63
N VAL A 141 9.99 -0.83 -4.53
CA VAL A 141 11.25 -0.13 -4.22
C VAL A 141 10.99 1.32 -3.78
N LEU A 142 10.10 2.04 -4.48
CA LEU A 142 9.71 3.41 -4.10
C LEU A 142 9.02 3.46 -2.73
N ASP A 143 8.11 2.54 -2.44
CA ASP A 143 7.45 2.44 -1.13
C ASP A 143 8.47 2.16 -0.01
N CYS A 144 9.40 1.23 -0.24
CA CYS A 144 10.48 0.94 0.72
C CYS A 144 11.41 2.13 0.92
N ALA A 145 11.79 2.84 -0.14
CA ALA A 145 12.60 4.05 -0.05
C ALA A 145 11.89 5.15 0.74
N MET A 146 10.61 5.37 0.45
CA MET A 146 9.78 6.33 1.19
C MET A 146 9.73 5.99 2.69
N ASP A 147 9.41 4.74 3.04
CA ASP A 147 9.36 4.30 4.44
C ASP A 147 10.72 4.47 5.13
N ALA A 148 11.82 4.14 4.45
CA ALA A 148 13.16 4.33 5.00
C ALA A 148 13.47 5.82 5.23
N CYS A 149 13.19 6.69 4.26
CA CYS A 149 13.37 8.14 4.40
C CYS A 149 12.54 8.73 5.55
N ILE A 150 11.28 8.31 5.71
CA ILE A 150 10.43 8.74 6.85
C ILE A 150 11.09 8.36 8.17
N ASN A 151 11.56 7.12 8.31
CA ASN A 151 12.19 6.64 9.56
C ASN A 151 13.56 7.28 9.83
N LEU A 152 14.27 7.75 8.80
CA LEU A 152 15.55 8.45 8.90
C LEU A 152 15.42 9.97 9.00
N GLY A 153 14.20 10.51 8.95
CA GLY A 153 13.95 11.96 8.99
C GLY A 153 14.28 12.70 7.68
N LEU A 154 14.48 11.99 6.57
CA LEU A 154 14.77 12.56 5.24
C LEU A 154 13.45 12.92 4.52
N LEU A 155 12.73 13.90 5.05
CA LEU A 155 11.32 14.14 4.67
C LEU A 155 11.13 14.63 3.23
N GLU A 156 12.08 15.37 2.67
CA GLU A 156 12.03 15.83 1.27
C GLU A 156 12.13 14.67 0.28
N GLU A 157 13.11 13.78 0.48
CA GLU A 157 13.26 12.55 -0.32
C GLU A 157 12.07 11.60 -0.15
N ALA A 158 11.56 11.46 1.08
CA ALA A 158 10.35 10.69 1.34
C ALA A 158 9.17 11.21 0.50
N LEU A 159 8.97 12.53 0.45
CA LEU A 159 7.89 13.11 -0.34
C LEU A 159 8.09 12.86 -1.84
N PHE A 160 9.32 12.98 -2.33
CA PHE A 160 9.63 12.71 -3.74
C PHE A 160 9.27 11.27 -4.15
N TYR A 161 9.65 10.27 -3.35
CA TYR A 161 9.27 8.87 -3.62
C TYR A 161 7.77 8.65 -3.43
N GLY A 162 7.18 9.19 -2.37
CA GLY A 162 5.76 9.02 -2.06
C GLY A 162 4.84 9.57 -3.15
N ILE A 163 5.11 10.76 -3.69
CA ILE A 163 4.32 11.35 -4.79
C ILE A 163 4.31 10.43 -6.02
N ARG A 164 5.45 9.82 -6.35
CA ARG A 164 5.58 8.90 -7.50
C ARG A 164 4.71 7.64 -7.35
N THR A 165 4.47 7.19 -6.12
CA THR A 165 3.59 6.03 -5.86
C THR A 165 2.09 6.33 -6.00
N MET A 166 1.67 7.60 -5.99
CA MET A 166 0.27 7.98 -5.83
C MET A 166 -0.63 7.47 -6.95
N GLU A 167 -0.20 7.62 -8.21
CA GLU A 167 -0.97 7.19 -9.37
C GLU A 167 -0.95 5.66 -9.54
N PRO A 168 0.20 4.96 -9.45
CA PRO A 168 0.21 3.50 -9.39
C PRO A 168 -0.66 2.92 -8.26
N TYR A 169 -0.64 3.53 -7.06
CA TYR A 169 -1.50 3.08 -5.96
C TYR A 169 -2.98 3.30 -6.26
N ARG A 170 -3.35 4.36 -6.99
CA ARG A 170 -4.74 4.57 -7.46
C ARG A 170 -5.18 3.45 -8.42
N ILE A 171 -4.28 2.94 -9.24
CA ILE A 171 -4.57 1.89 -10.24
C ILE A 171 -4.66 0.51 -9.58
N PHE A 172 -3.70 0.14 -8.74
CA PHE A 172 -3.58 -1.22 -8.21
C PHE A 172 -4.36 -1.47 -6.91
N PHE A 173 -4.75 -0.41 -6.20
CA PHE A 173 -5.62 -0.49 -5.03
C PHE A 173 -6.96 0.19 -5.33
N PRO A 174 -7.83 -0.44 -6.15
CA PRO A 174 -9.10 0.14 -6.53
C PRO A 174 -10.04 0.29 -5.32
N GLY A 175 -11.04 1.16 -5.46
CA GLY A 175 -12.02 1.41 -4.41
C GLY A 175 -11.39 1.91 -3.11
N SER A 176 -11.89 1.38 -1.99
CA SER A 176 -11.48 1.72 -0.64
C SER A 176 -10.55 0.64 -0.07
N HIS A 177 -9.23 0.83 -0.22
CA HIS A 177 -8.23 -0.11 0.31
C HIS A 177 -7.36 0.54 1.41
N PRO A 178 -7.14 -0.12 2.56
CA PRO A 178 -6.45 0.49 3.71
C PRO A 178 -5.01 0.89 3.40
N VAL A 179 -4.27 0.07 2.65
CA VAL A 179 -2.88 0.37 2.26
C VAL A 179 -2.80 1.66 1.43
N ARG A 180 -3.75 1.90 0.52
CA ARG A 180 -3.82 3.14 -0.26
C ARG A 180 -4.19 4.33 0.63
N GLY A 181 -5.16 4.18 1.52
CA GLY A 181 -5.54 5.22 2.47
C GLY A 181 -4.34 5.70 3.29
N VAL A 182 -3.58 4.76 3.86
CA VAL A 182 -2.37 5.06 4.65
C VAL A 182 -1.28 5.69 3.79
N GLN A 183 -1.08 5.23 2.55
CA GLN A 183 -0.09 5.84 1.65
C GLN A 183 -0.40 7.31 1.36
N VAL A 184 -1.66 7.59 1.00
CA VAL A 184 -2.13 8.95 0.75
C VAL A 184 -2.01 9.82 2.00
N MET A 185 -2.31 9.27 3.19
CA MET A 185 -2.12 9.95 4.47
C MET A 185 -0.66 10.33 4.72
N LYS A 186 0.29 9.40 4.48
CA LYS A 186 1.73 9.68 4.63
C LYS A 186 2.19 10.81 3.71
N VAL A 187 1.79 10.78 2.44
CA VAL A 187 2.12 11.85 1.48
C VAL A 187 1.51 13.18 1.91
N GLY A 188 0.24 13.19 2.32
CA GLY A 188 -0.42 14.40 2.83
C GLY A 188 0.27 14.98 4.07
N LYS A 189 0.68 14.12 5.01
CA LYS A 189 1.44 14.53 6.21
C LYS A 189 2.81 15.11 5.86
N LEU A 190 3.54 14.50 4.92
CA LEU A 190 4.83 15.01 4.44
C LEU A 190 4.67 16.40 3.79
N GLN A 191 3.63 16.60 2.97
CA GLN A 191 3.30 17.89 2.36
C GLN A 191 2.95 18.95 3.41
N LEU A 192 2.18 18.58 4.44
CA LEU A 192 1.81 19.48 5.54
C LEU A 192 3.06 20.01 6.25
N HIS A 193 3.99 19.12 6.62
CA HIS A 193 5.22 19.51 7.31
C HIS A 193 6.18 20.35 6.45
N GLN A 194 6.03 20.30 5.12
CA GLN A 194 6.79 21.14 4.18
C GLN A 194 6.06 22.43 3.79
N GLY A 195 4.92 22.75 4.42
CA GLY A 195 4.15 23.96 4.14
C GLY A 195 3.37 23.93 2.82
N MET A 196 3.23 22.77 2.18
CA MET A 196 2.49 22.60 0.93
C MET A 196 0.98 22.42 1.21
N PHE A 197 0.36 23.37 1.92
CA PHE A 197 -0.96 23.19 2.53
C PHE A 197 -2.09 22.84 1.52
N PRO A 198 -2.22 23.47 0.34
CA PRO A 198 -3.27 23.10 -0.62
C PRO A 198 -3.16 21.64 -1.10
N GLN A 199 -1.94 21.18 -1.36
CA GLN A 199 -1.67 19.80 -1.77
C GLN A 199 -1.89 18.82 -0.62
N ALA A 200 -1.42 19.18 0.58
CA ALA A 200 -1.62 18.40 1.79
C ALA A 200 -3.12 18.20 2.07
N MET A 201 -3.91 19.27 2.07
CA MET A 201 -5.36 19.21 2.31
C MET A 201 -6.07 18.30 1.29
N LYS A 202 -5.70 18.39 0.00
CA LYS A 202 -6.26 17.51 -1.04
C LYS A 202 -5.99 16.04 -0.72
N ASN A 203 -4.75 15.70 -0.37
CA ASN A 203 -4.38 14.32 -0.08
C ASN A 203 -4.95 13.83 1.26
N LEU A 204 -4.93 14.64 2.33
CA LEU A 204 -5.51 14.28 3.62
C LEU A 204 -7.03 14.03 3.53
N ARG A 205 -7.76 14.82 2.72
CA ARG A 205 -9.19 14.56 2.44
C ARG A 205 -9.39 13.24 1.69
N LEU A 206 -8.57 12.96 0.68
CA LEU A 206 -8.61 11.68 -0.04
C LEU A 206 -8.29 10.49 0.89
N ALA A 207 -7.30 10.64 1.76
CA ALA A 207 -7.00 9.65 2.79
C ALA A 207 -8.21 9.42 3.69
N PHE A 208 -8.88 10.49 4.13
CA PHE A 208 -10.07 10.40 4.97
C PHE A 208 -11.23 9.71 4.26
N ASP A 209 -11.47 10.02 2.98
CA ASP A 209 -12.52 9.37 2.19
C ASP A 209 -12.34 7.85 2.08
N ILE A 210 -11.08 7.38 1.99
CA ILE A 210 -10.74 5.95 1.95
C ILE A 210 -10.75 5.34 3.36
N MET A 211 -10.15 6.03 4.33
CA MET A 211 -9.92 5.50 5.67
C MET A 211 -11.18 5.51 6.53
N ARG A 212 -12.14 6.41 6.30
CA ARG A 212 -13.45 6.35 6.96
C ARG A 212 -14.20 5.04 6.66
N VAL A 213 -13.96 4.46 5.49
CA VAL A 213 -14.51 3.16 5.09
C VAL A 213 -13.68 2.02 5.67
N THR A 214 -12.36 2.05 5.43
CA THR A 214 -11.46 0.91 5.72
C THR A 214 -11.02 0.80 7.18
N HIS A 215 -10.90 1.91 7.89
CA HIS A 215 -10.49 1.96 9.30
C HIS A 215 -11.68 2.31 10.20
N GLY A 216 -12.40 3.38 9.85
CA GLY A 216 -13.53 3.88 10.63
C GLY A 216 -13.14 4.50 11.98
N ARG A 217 -14.13 5.09 12.65
CA ARG A 217 -13.95 5.83 13.92
C ARG A 217 -13.40 4.97 15.07
N GLU A 218 -13.49 3.66 14.96
CA GLU A 218 -13.01 2.70 15.96
C GLU A 218 -11.48 2.50 15.91
N HIS A 219 -10.80 3.05 14.89
CA HIS A 219 -9.36 2.94 14.70
C HIS A 219 -8.65 4.26 15.05
N SER A 220 -7.64 4.21 15.92
CA SER A 220 -6.90 5.39 16.41
C SER A 220 -6.29 6.26 15.29
N LEU A 221 -5.76 5.64 14.23
CA LEU A 221 -5.21 6.37 13.08
C LEU A 221 -6.20 7.34 12.39
N ILE A 222 -7.53 7.15 12.57
CA ILE A 222 -8.51 8.14 12.09
C ILE A 222 -8.48 9.41 12.93
N GLU A 223 -8.26 9.31 14.24
CA GLU A 223 -8.12 10.47 15.12
C GLU A 223 -6.88 11.28 14.73
N ASP A 224 -5.75 10.61 14.49
CA ASP A 224 -4.52 11.24 13.98
C ASP A 224 -4.76 11.96 12.65
N LEU A 225 -5.52 11.35 11.73
CA LEU A 225 -5.84 11.95 10.45
C LEU A 225 -6.75 13.18 10.58
N ILE A 226 -7.70 13.16 11.52
CA ILE A 226 -8.56 14.32 11.80
C ILE A 226 -7.73 15.49 12.33
N LEU A 227 -6.77 15.23 13.22
CA LEU A 227 -5.85 16.27 13.72
C LEU A 227 -5.03 16.89 12.59
N LEU A 228 -4.52 16.09 11.65
CA LEU A 228 -3.79 16.60 10.47
C LEU A 228 -4.70 17.47 9.57
N LEU A 229 -5.96 17.11 9.42
CA LEU A 229 -6.94 17.90 8.66
C LEU A 229 -7.20 19.25 9.34
N GLU A 230 -7.39 19.27 10.66
CA GLU A 230 -7.59 20.49 11.44
C GLU A 230 -6.37 21.41 11.39
N GLU A 231 -5.17 20.85 11.56
CA GLU A 231 -3.91 21.59 11.46
C GLU A 231 -3.74 22.20 10.05
N CYS A 232 -3.98 21.42 9.00
CA CYS A 232 -3.84 21.90 7.63
C CYS A 232 -4.87 22.99 7.30
N ASP A 233 -6.11 22.88 7.80
CA ASP A 233 -7.16 23.88 7.58
C ASP A 233 -6.85 25.20 8.29
N ALA A 234 -6.34 25.13 9.52
CA ALA A 234 -5.89 26.30 10.26
C ALA A 234 -4.77 27.07 9.53
N ASN A 235 -3.78 26.35 8.98
CA ASN A 235 -2.69 26.96 8.22
C ASN A 235 -3.17 27.61 6.92
N ILE A 236 -4.11 26.99 6.19
CA ILE A 236 -4.70 27.58 4.97
C ILE A 236 -5.45 28.87 5.28
N ARG A 237 -6.15 28.95 6.42
CA ARG A 237 -6.86 30.17 6.82
C ARG A 237 -5.93 31.29 7.28
N ALA A 238 -4.71 30.96 7.68
CA ALA A 238 -3.72 31.92 8.17
C ALA A 238 -2.82 32.49 7.06
N SER A 239 -2.76 31.84 5.88
CA SER A 239 -2.01 32.27 4.68
C SER A 239 -2.82 33.18 3.76
#